data_AF-A0A9E4MQR8-F1
#
_entry.id   AF-A0A9E4MQR8-F1
#
_cell.length_a   1.000
_cell.length_b   1.000
_cell.length_c   1.000
_cell.angle_alpha   90.00
_cell.angle_beta   90.00
_cell.angle_gamma   90.00
#
_symmetry.space_group_name_H-M   'P 1'
#
loop_
_entity.id
_entity.type
_entity.pdbx_description
1 polymer ?
#
loop_
_entity_poly.entity_id
_entity_poly.type
_entity_poly.pdbx_seq_one_letter_code
_entity_poly.pdbx_strand_id
1 'polypeptide(L)'
;MKSGRRPSWKLGRENARILVAALNGLANGQLDDTNLGKEVQVEWDDGNHLRVKKTTLQALSKLTQEWGQEIDPEKIRNAIRCLEELGFLEDKRSKTNSKTKTGSKVWRFILKLVDTELQKNLDWLFGKENQLGEWDVNYKQLNKPSQLSHNGQQSYKEITPDNFEENLFKWKVKQEVFYSSPPATCMAGEAFFYPLPWKVYVQIETDYKSRNFTLNEYQIFNPIQNHFEQYSHLSEYKEAIAHLFKNNIYPYLFKKTGLKITVLSSLPPAMGLNSGGAFALCFAQGLVDKYLDLEKYKQGFGRENADTQKVILELALEIESCFYDYTRNYSL
;
A
#
# COMPACT_ATOMS: atom_id res chain seq x y z
N MET A 1 11.09 4.23 16.47
CA MET A 1 10.37 2.96 16.69
C MET A 1 10.42 2.16 15.39
N LYS A 2 11.02 0.96 15.38
CA LYS A 2 11.08 0.13 14.15
C LYS A 2 9.65 -0.33 13.80
N SER A 3 9.15 0.11 12.65
CA SER A 3 7.81 -0.20 12.15
C SER A 3 7.68 -1.71 11.92
N GLY A 4 6.81 -2.37 12.68
CA GLY A 4 6.32 -3.69 12.29
C GLY A 4 5.61 -3.55 10.95
N ARG A 5 5.82 -4.50 10.02
CA ARG A 5 5.05 -4.58 8.77
C ARG A 5 3.56 -4.40 9.08
N ARG A 6 2.93 -3.39 8.46
CA ARG A 6 1.50 -3.10 8.60
C ARG A 6 0.69 -4.30 8.07
N PRO A 7 -0.41 -4.68 8.73
CA PRO A 7 -1.24 -5.79 8.26
C PRO A 7 -1.92 -5.44 6.92
N SER A 8 -1.99 -6.42 6.02
CA SER A 8 -2.80 -6.32 4.80
C SER A 8 -4.23 -6.73 5.12
N TRP A 9 -5.17 -5.79 5.13
CA TRP A 9 -6.55 -6.03 5.59
C TRP A 9 -7.37 -6.93 4.67
N LYS A 10 -7.31 -6.72 3.35
CA LYS A 10 -8.05 -7.55 2.37
C LYS A 10 -7.55 -9.00 2.35
N LEU A 11 -6.24 -9.20 2.18
CA LEU A 11 -5.63 -10.53 2.26
C LEU A 11 -5.78 -11.12 3.67
N GLY A 12 -5.71 -10.27 4.70
CA GLY A 12 -5.97 -10.65 6.08
C GLY A 12 -7.37 -11.21 6.27
N ARG A 13 -8.39 -10.55 5.70
CA ARG A 13 -9.79 -10.98 5.73
C ARG A 13 -10.01 -12.31 5.01
N GLU A 14 -9.47 -12.45 3.81
CA GLU A 14 -9.58 -13.69 3.02
C GLU A 14 -8.92 -14.87 3.74
N ASN A 15 -7.67 -14.69 4.17
CA ASN A 15 -6.94 -15.74 4.88
C ASN A 15 -7.54 -16.01 6.28
N ALA A 16 -8.08 -14.99 6.96
CA ALA A 16 -8.78 -15.16 8.22
C ALA A 16 -10.06 -15.97 8.04
N ARG A 17 -10.80 -15.78 6.94
CA ARG A 17 -12.00 -16.58 6.65
C ARG A 17 -11.69 -18.06 6.57
N ILE A 18 -10.64 -18.42 5.84
CA ILE A 18 -10.21 -19.81 5.69
C ILE A 18 -9.67 -20.35 7.01
N LEU A 19 -8.85 -19.57 7.72
CA LEU A 19 -8.27 -19.96 9.01
C LEU A 19 -9.35 -20.19 10.08
N VAL A 20 -10.33 -19.29 10.20
CA VAL A 20 -11.45 -19.42 11.14
C VAL A 20 -12.29 -20.63 10.78
N ALA A 21 -12.56 -20.85 9.49
CA ALA A 21 -13.31 -22.03 9.04
C ALA A 21 -12.60 -23.33 9.40
N ALA A 22 -11.31 -23.44 9.12
CA ALA A 22 -10.52 -24.63 9.41
C ALA A 22 -10.41 -24.91 10.92
N LEU A 23 -10.21 -23.86 11.74
CA LEU A 23 -10.16 -24.00 13.20
C LEU A 23 -11.50 -24.42 13.79
N ASN A 24 -12.61 -23.86 13.30
CA ASN A 24 -13.96 -24.19 13.74
C ASN A 24 -14.33 -25.62 13.31
N GLY A 25 -14.00 -26.01 12.07
CA GLY A 25 -14.19 -27.37 11.58
C GLY A 25 -13.40 -28.41 12.37
N LEU A 26 -12.14 -28.11 12.71
CA LEU A 26 -11.35 -28.98 13.59
C LEU A 26 -11.98 -29.12 14.99
N ALA A 27 -12.50 -28.04 15.56
CA ALA A 27 -13.12 -28.07 16.88
C ALA A 27 -14.46 -28.83 16.91
N ASN A 28 -15.14 -28.90 15.78
CA ASN A 28 -16.41 -29.60 15.60
C ASN A 28 -16.24 -31.04 15.06
N GLY A 29 -15.02 -31.56 15.02
CA GLY A 29 -14.72 -32.93 14.60
C GLY A 29 -14.78 -33.19 13.09
N GLN A 30 -14.88 -32.15 12.25
CA GLN A 30 -14.95 -32.29 10.79
C GLN A 30 -13.62 -32.73 10.16
N LEU A 31 -12.54 -32.74 10.94
CA LEU A 31 -11.19 -33.14 10.55
C LEU A 31 -10.62 -34.25 11.45
N ASP A 32 -11.49 -35.02 12.13
CA ASP A 32 -11.08 -36.06 13.09
C ASP A 32 -10.29 -37.20 12.45
N ASP A 33 -10.47 -37.43 11.14
CA ASP A 33 -9.69 -38.42 10.37
C ASP A 33 -8.23 -37.99 10.14
N THR A 34 -7.87 -36.74 10.51
CA THR A 34 -6.50 -36.22 10.38
C THR A 34 -5.72 -36.34 11.68
N ASN A 35 -4.39 -36.51 11.59
CA ASN A 35 -3.51 -36.52 12.77
C ASN A 35 -3.25 -35.10 13.36
N LEU A 36 -3.99 -34.08 12.93
CA LEU A 36 -3.73 -32.68 13.27
C LEU A 36 -4.03 -32.32 14.73
N GLY A 37 -4.87 -33.08 15.43
CA GLY A 37 -5.22 -32.79 16.84
C GLY A 37 -4.03 -32.78 17.81
N LYS A 38 -2.89 -33.39 17.43
CA LYS A 38 -1.63 -33.31 18.19
C LYS A 38 -0.85 -32.02 17.93
N GLU A 39 -0.97 -31.44 16.74
CA GLU A 39 -0.24 -30.25 16.29
C GLU A 39 -1.04 -28.95 16.51
N VAL A 40 -2.37 -29.01 16.40
CA VAL A 40 -3.29 -27.88 16.62
C VAL A 40 -4.33 -28.28 17.67
N GLN A 41 -4.11 -27.85 18.91
CA GLN A 41 -5.02 -28.14 20.02
C GLN A 41 -6.05 -27.03 20.15
N VAL A 42 -7.30 -27.34 19.82
CA VAL A 42 -8.46 -26.42 19.89
C VAL A 42 -9.53 -26.97 20.84
N GLU A 43 -10.22 -26.09 21.54
CA GLU A 43 -11.42 -26.42 22.32
C GLU A 43 -12.40 -25.24 22.28
N TRP A 44 -13.69 -25.53 22.40
CA TRP A 44 -14.69 -24.51 22.71
C TRP A 44 -14.69 -24.21 24.20
N ASP A 45 -14.82 -22.93 24.56
CA ASP A 45 -15.11 -22.52 25.94
C ASP A 45 -16.62 -22.31 26.16
N ASP A 46 -17.02 -22.15 27.43
CA ASP A 46 -18.42 -21.97 27.84
C ASP A 46 -19.07 -20.69 27.26
N GLY A 47 -18.29 -19.80 26.63
CA GLY A 47 -18.73 -18.55 26.04
C GLY A 47 -18.81 -18.56 24.51
N ASN A 48 -18.84 -19.75 23.88
CA ASN A 48 -18.75 -19.92 22.42
C ASN A 48 -17.47 -19.36 21.80
N HIS A 49 -16.39 -19.18 22.59
CA HIS A 49 -15.10 -18.82 22.02
C HIS A 49 -14.30 -20.07 21.69
N LEU A 50 -13.50 -19.96 20.63
CA LEU A 50 -12.62 -21.03 20.23
C LEU A 50 -11.21 -20.77 20.78
N ARG A 51 -10.78 -21.63 21.70
CA ARG A 51 -9.47 -21.52 22.36
C ARG A 51 -8.45 -22.41 21.66
N VAL A 52 -7.41 -21.79 21.13
CA VAL A 52 -6.23 -22.49 20.60
C VAL A 52 -5.18 -22.59 21.72
N LYS A 53 -5.06 -23.78 22.32
CA LYS A 53 -4.14 -24.05 23.46
C LYS A 53 -2.68 -24.13 23.05
N LYS A 54 -2.42 -24.68 21.87
CA LYS A 54 -1.07 -24.93 21.37
C LYS A 54 -1.11 -25.17 19.87
N THR A 55 -0.35 -24.38 19.12
CA THR A 55 -0.11 -24.59 17.69
C THR A 55 1.19 -23.93 17.22
N THR A 56 1.55 -24.10 15.95
CA THR A 56 2.59 -23.35 15.24
C THR A 56 2.03 -22.80 13.93
N LEU A 57 2.67 -21.80 13.32
CA LEU A 57 2.19 -21.30 12.01
C LEU A 57 2.25 -22.37 10.92
N GLN A 58 3.22 -23.29 11.01
CA GLN A 58 3.34 -24.42 10.08
C GLN A 58 2.19 -25.42 10.28
N ALA A 59 1.83 -25.72 11.53
CA ALA A 59 0.68 -26.57 11.83
C ALA A 59 -0.65 -25.94 11.39
N LEU A 60 -0.80 -24.61 11.53
CA LEU A 60 -1.96 -23.90 11.00
C LEU A 60 -1.99 -23.91 9.45
N SER A 61 -0.84 -23.86 8.80
CA SER A 61 -0.73 -23.96 7.33
C SER A 61 -1.19 -25.32 6.82
N LYS A 62 -0.75 -26.40 7.47
CA LYS A 62 -1.25 -27.75 7.20
C LYS A 62 -2.76 -27.85 7.47
N LEU A 63 -3.24 -27.27 8.57
CA LEU A 63 -4.67 -27.28 8.89
C LEU A 63 -5.52 -26.65 7.78
N THR A 64 -5.12 -25.49 7.25
CA THR A 64 -5.88 -24.87 6.16
C THR A 64 -5.78 -25.69 4.87
N GLN A 65 -4.64 -26.35 4.62
CA GLN A 65 -4.49 -27.29 3.51
C GLN A 65 -5.46 -28.47 3.61
N GLU A 66 -5.56 -29.14 4.76
CA GLU A 66 -6.53 -30.23 5.00
C GLU A 66 -7.99 -29.75 4.89
N TRP A 67 -8.25 -28.49 5.24
CA TRP A 67 -9.55 -27.86 5.04
C TRP A 67 -9.89 -27.58 3.55
N GLY A 68 -8.89 -27.62 2.67
CA GLY A 68 -9.05 -27.49 1.22
C GLY A 68 -8.34 -26.29 0.60
N GLN A 69 -7.64 -25.45 1.38
CA GLN A 69 -6.87 -24.33 0.85
C GLN A 69 -5.57 -24.05 1.64
N GLU A 70 -4.44 -24.30 1.00
CA GLU A 70 -3.13 -24.03 1.58
C GLU A 70 -2.89 -22.52 1.75
N ILE A 71 -2.52 -22.11 2.97
CA ILE A 71 -2.13 -20.74 3.28
C ILE A 71 -0.72 -20.78 3.87
N ASP A 72 0.21 -20.00 3.31
CA ASP A 72 1.56 -19.95 3.83
C ASP A 72 1.65 -19.32 5.24
N PRO A 73 2.70 -19.65 6.02
CA PRO A 73 2.86 -19.15 7.39
C PRO A 73 2.86 -17.62 7.55
N GLU A 74 3.33 -16.86 6.56
CA GLU A 74 3.35 -15.39 6.63
C GLU A 74 1.94 -14.81 6.47
N LYS A 75 1.14 -15.36 5.55
CA LYS A 75 -0.27 -15.01 5.39
C LYS A 75 -1.10 -15.35 6.62
N ILE A 76 -0.85 -16.50 7.26
CA ILE A 76 -1.48 -16.86 8.55
C ILE A 76 -1.12 -15.84 9.62
N ARG A 77 0.16 -15.44 9.71
CA ARG A 77 0.58 -14.42 10.67
C ARG A 77 -0.13 -13.08 10.41
N ASN A 78 -0.32 -12.70 9.16
CA ASN A 78 -1.07 -11.51 8.80
C ASN A 78 -2.56 -11.62 9.21
N ALA A 79 -3.21 -12.75 8.93
CA ALA A 79 -4.60 -13.00 9.32
C ALA A 79 -4.81 -12.91 10.85
N ILE A 80 -3.92 -13.54 11.62
CA ILE A 80 -3.98 -13.49 13.09
C ILE A 80 -3.82 -12.06 13.60
N ARG A 81 -2.90 -11.27 13.02
CA ARG A 81 -2.73 -9.86 13.38
C ARG A 81 -3.96 -9.02 13.08
N CYS A 82 -4.59 -9.22 11.92
CA CYS A 82 -5.84 -8.52 11.59
C CYS A 82 -6.96 -8.86 12.58
N LEU A 83 -7.13 -10.15 12.91
CA LEU A 83 -8.12 -10.59 13.89
C LEU A 83 -7.86 -10.00 15.29
N GLU A 84 -6.58 -9.89 15.68
CA GLU A 84 -6.16 -9.28 16.96
C GLU A 84 -6.48 -7.78 16.98
N GLU A 85 -6.09 -7.05 15.93
CA GLU A 85 -6.30 -5.60 15.84
C GLU A 85 -7.79 -5.22 15.76
N LEU A 86 -8.63 -6.07 15.18
CA LEU A 86 -10.09 -5.89 15.14
C LEU A 86 -10.81 -6.39 16.41
N GLY A 87 -10.07 -6.95 17.37
CA GLY A 87 -10.60 -7.39 18.66
C GLY A 87 -11.27 -8.77 18.67
N PHE A 88 -11.25 -9.49 17.56
CA PHE A 88 -11.80 -10.86 17.41
C PHE A 88 -10.86 -11.95 17.91
N LEU A 89 -9.58 -11.64 18.07
CA LEU A 89 -8.58 -12.56 18.61
C LEU A 89 -7.88 -11.94 19.80
N GLU A 90 -7.69 -12.73 20.84
CA GLU A 90 -6.88 -12.37 21.99
C GLU A 90 -5.62 -13.25 22.05
N ASP A 91 -4.44 -12.65 21.91
CA ASP A 91 -3.17 -13.36 22.02
C ASP A 91 -2.89 -13.73 23.49
N LYS A 92 -2.76 -15.03 23.76
CA LYS A 92 -2.50 -15.59 25.11
C LYS A 92 -1.06 -16.11 25.24
N ARG A 93 -0.16 -15.79 24.31
CA ARG A 93 1.26 -16.14 24.46
C ARG A 93 1.87 -15.37 25.63
N SER A 94 2.67 -16.06 26.44
CA SER A 94 3.44 -15.44 27.52
C SER A 94 4.38 -14.37 26.94
N LYS A 95 4.26 -13.12 27.39
CA LYS A 95 5.16 -12.03 27.00
C LYS A 95 6.54 -12.32 27.59
N THR A 96 7.45 -12.89 26.80
CA THR A 96 8.81 -13.23 27.26
C THR A 96 9.80 -12.06 27.26
N ASN A 97 9.44 -10.89 26.71
CA ASN A 97 10.13 -9.61 26.97
C ASN A 97 9.40 -8.44 26.30
N SER A 98 9.45 -7.24 26.91
CA SER A 98 8.79 -6.02 26.40
C SER A 98 9.31 -5.51 25.05
N LYS A 99 10.50 -5.95 24.62
CA LYS A 99 11.15 -5.52 23.36
C LYS A 99 10.96 -6.47 22.18
N THR A 100 10.48 -7.69 22.40
CA THR A 100 10.22 -8.66 21.34
C THR A 100 8.74 -9.01 21.37
N LYS A 101 7.96 -8.45 20.43
CA LYS A 101 6.60 -8.95 20.12
C LYS A 101 6.74 -10.43 19.72
N THR A 102 6.63 -11.29 20.74
CA THR A 102 6.45 -12.75 20.72
C THR A 102 7.33 -13.52 19.72
N GLY A 103 8.59 -13.76 20.10
CA GLY A 103 9.48 -14.75 19.44
C GLY A 103 9.13 -16.22 19.74
N SER A 104 7.95 -16.49 20.31
CA SER A 104 7.50 -17.84 20.62
C SER A 104 7.12 -18.58 19.34
N LYS A 105 7.77 -19.73 19.10
CA LYS A 105 7.38 -20.67 18.03
C LYS A 105 5.98 -21.23 18.25
N VAL A 106 5.51 -21.27 19.50
CA VAL A 106 4.20 -21.77 19.89
C VAL A 106 3.21 -20.62 19.98
N TRP A 107 2.08 -20.78 19.30
CA TRP A 107 0.95 -19.85 19.29
C TRP A 107 -0.17 -20.35 20.22
N ARG A 108 -0.73 -19.40 20.96
CA ARG A 108 -1.86 -19.59 21.88
C ARG A 108 -2.74 -18.35 21.79
N PHE A 109 -4.03 -18.53 21.53
CA PHE A 109 -4.96 -17.41 21.40
C PHE A 109 -6.40 -17.87 21.58
N ILE A 110 -7.29 -16.91 21.80
CA ILE A 110 -8.74 -17.12 21.86
C ILE A 110 -9.37 -16.37 20.70
N LEU A 111 -10.17 -17.07 19.90
CA LEU A 111 -11.04 -16.48 18.88
C LEU A 111 -12.41 -16.23 19.51
N LYS A 112 -12.83 -14.97 19.54
CA LYS A 112 -14.12 -14.53 20.06
C LYS A 112 -15.18 -14.73 18.98
N LEU A 113 -15.70 -15.94 18.92
CA LEU A 113 -16.80 -16.34 18.05
C LEU A 113 -18.14 -16.22 18.81
N VAL A 114 -19.24 -16.28 18.08
CA VAL A 114 -20.59 -16.03 18.65
C VAL A 114 -21.44 -17.28 18.77
N ASP A 115 -21.10 -18.33 18.04
CA ASP A 115 -21.80 -19.61 18.01
C ASP A 115 -20.76 -20.75 17.87
N THR A 116 -21.15 -22.00 18.06
CA THR A 116 -20.31 -23.17 17.73
C THR A 116 -20.47 -23.57 16.27
N GLU A 117 -21.58 -23.18 15.64
CA GLU A 117 -21.88 -23.46 14.24
C GLU A 117 -20.98 -22.65 13.30
N LEU A 118 -20.31 -23.35 12.38
CA LEU A 118 -19.37 -22.77 11.43
C LEU A 118 -19.98 -21.64 10.60
N GLN A 119 -21.12 -21.89 9.95
CA GLN A 119 -21.68 -20.94 8.99
C GLN A 119 -22.14 -19.64 9.68
N LYS A 120 -22.77 -19.75 10.86
CA LYS A 120 -23.15 -18.57 11.66
C LYS A 120 -21.96 -17.69 12.01
N ASN A 121 -20.81 -18.28 12.36
CA ASN A 121 -19.61 -17.51 12.65
C ASN A 121 -19.01 -16.86 11.40
N LEU A 122 -19.01 -17.56 10.26
CA LEU A 122 -18.50 -17.00 9.01
C LEU A 122 -19.38 -15.85 8.51
N ASP A 123 -20.69 -16.01 8.62
CA ASP A 123 -21.66 -14.99 8.24
C ASP A 123 -21.58 -13.77 9.17
N TRP A 124 -21.49 -14.00 10.47
CA TRP A 124 -21.32 -12.94 11.46
C TRP A 124 -20.02 -12.17 11.24
N LEU A 125 -18.90 -12.88 11.07
CA LEU A 125 -17.59 -12.24 10.99
C LEU A 125 -17.35 -11.61 9.61
N PHE A 126 -17.72 -12.27 8.51
CA PHE A 126 -17.36 -11.86 7.14
C PHE A 126 -18.54 -11.48 6.25
N GLY A 127 -19.77 -11.51 6.77
CA GLY A 127 -20.96 -11.12 6.05
C GLY A 127 -21.47 -12.18 5.06
N LYS A 128 -22.68 -11.94 4.58
CA LYS A 128 -23.38 -12.68 3.51
C LYS A 128 -23.39 -11.85 2.24
N GLU A 129 -23.87 -12.41 1.13
CA GLU A 129 -24.13 -11.63 -0.07
C GLU A 129 -24.95 -10.38 0.28
N ASN A 130 -24.38 -9.21 -0.03
CA ASN A 130 -24.96 -7.88 0.23
C ASN A 130 -25.13 -7.49 1.71
N GLN A 131 -24.52 -8.20 2.66
CA GLN A 131 -24.50 -7.83 4.08
C GLN A 131 -23.06 -7.75 4.61
N LEU A 132 -22.74 -6.67 5.32
CA LEU A 132 -21.44 -6.49 5.95
C LEU A 132 -21.32 -7.42 7.17
N GLY A 133 -20.16 -8.06 7.34
CA GLY A 133 -19.82 -8.76 8.58
C GLY A 133 -19.25 -7.82 9.63
N GLU A 134 -19.14 -8.30 10.86
CA GLU A 134 -18.49 -7.59 11.96
C GLU A 134 -17.05 -7.21 11.63
N TRP A 135 -16.35 -7.99 10.80
CA TRP A 135 -15.04 -7.61 10.27
C TRP A 135 -15.10 -6.25 9.60
N ASP A 136 -16.04 -6.05 8.69
CA ASP A 136 -16.16 -4.82 7.91
C ASP A 136 -16.66 -3.66 8.76
N VAL A 137 -17.52 -3.94 9.76
CA VAL A 137 -17.99 -2.95 10.74
C VAL A 137 -16.85 -2.48 11.64
N ASN A 138 -16.11 -3.40 12.27
CA ASN A 138 -15.00 -3.07 13.14
C ASN A 138 -13.84 -2.45 12.38
N TYR A 139 -13.57 -2.89 11.15
CA TYR A 139 -12.58 -2.25 10.29
C TYR A 139 -12.97 -0.81 9.99
N LYS A 140 -14.24 -0.56 9.64
CA LYS A 140 -14.76 0.81 9.46
C LYS A 140 -14.63 1.63 10.73
N GLN A 141 -14.92 1.09 11.91
CA GLN A 141 -14.80 1.79 13.19
C GLN A 141 -13.34 2.08 13.59
N LEU A 142 -12.44 1.12 13.40
CA LEU A 142 -11.00 1.29 13.59
C LEU A 142 -10.45 2.41 12.67
N ASN A 143 -11.05 2.55 11.49
CA ASN A 143 -10.73 3.57 10.51
C ASN A 143 -11.66 4.79 10.56
N LYS A 144 -12.57 4.92 11.54
CA LYS A 144 -13.35 6.14 11.71
C LYS A 144 -12.39 7.24 12.19
N PRO A 145 -12.41 8.42 11.56
CA PRO A 145 -11.68 9.57 12.08
C PRO A 145 -12.26 9.91 13.45
N SER A 146 -11.46 9.74 14.50
CA SER A 146 -11.81 10.15 15.85
C SER A 146 -12.04 11.67 15.84
N GLN A 147 -13.30 12.08 15.95
CA GLN A 147 -13.66 13.45 16.27
C GLN A 147 -13.40 13.68 17.77
N LEU A 148 -12.74 14.80 18.09
CA LEU A 148 -12.36 15.33 19.43
C LEU A 148 -11.04 14.72 19.98
N SER A 149 -10.00 15.47 20.37
CA SER A 149 -9.88 16.85 20.83
C SER A 149 -8.58 17.54 20.37
N HIS A 150 -8.61 18.87 20.32
CA HIS A 150 -7.45 19.73 20.15
C HIS A 150 -6.44 19.53 21.29
N ASN A 151 -5.25 19.00 20.97
CA ASN A 151 -3.95 19.57 21.36
C ASN A 151 -2.82 18.62 20.97
N GLY A 152 -1.85 19.14 20.22
CA GLY A 152 -0.48 18.64 20.17
C GLY A 152 -0.22 17.35 19.39
N GLN A 153 0.52 17.48 18.29
CA GLN A 153 1.23 16.41 17.57
C GLN A 153 0.33 15.35 16.89
N GLN A 154 -0.29 15.75 15.78
CA GLN A 154 -0.95 14.80 14.87
C GLN A 154 0.08 13.89 14.19
N SER A 155 0.09 12.61 14.55
CA SER A 155 0.58 11.56 13.65
C SER A 155 -0.50 11.34 12.60
N TYR A 156 -0.25 11.74 11.36
CA TYR A 156 -1.16 11.43 10.26
C TYR A 156 -1.25 9.92 10.05
N LYS A 157 -2.41 9.32 10.35
CA LYS A 157 -2.71 7.94 9.94
C LYS A 157 -3.23 7.97 8.51
N GLU A 158 -2.41 7.47 7.60
CA GLU A 158 -2.64 7.20 6.19
C GLU A 158 -3.87 6.29 6.03
N ILE A 159 -4.97 6.80 5.44
CA ILE A 159 -6.08 5.97 4.98
C ILE A 159 -5.83 5.71 3.50
N THR A 160 -5.25 4.54 3.20
CA THR A 160 -5.01 4.08 1.83
C THR A 160 -6.16 3.16 1.41
N PRO A 161 -6.93 3.43 0.33
CA PRO A 161 -8.02 2.56 -0.10
C PRO A 161 -7.52 1.14 -0.43
N ASP A 162 -8.30 0.09 -0.14
CA ASP A 162 -7.88 -1.32 -0.33
C ASP A 162 -7.48 -1.67 -1.78
N ASN A 163 -8.01 -0.94 -2.77
CA ASN A 163 -7.64 -1.08 -4.19
C ASN A 163 -6.25 -0.50 -4.49
N PHE A 164 -5.77 0.45 -3.68
CA PHE A 164 -4.47 1.09 -3.83
C PHE A 164 -3.33 0.15 -3.47
N GLU A 165 -3.39 -0.48 -2.30
CA GLU A 165 -2.34 -1.41 -1.84
C GLU A 165 -2.26 -2.65 -2.73
N GLU A 166 -3.38 -3.12 -3.27
CA GLU A 166 -3.40 -4.21 -4.24
C GLU A 166 -2.81 -3.80 -5.60
N ASN A 167 -3.15 -2.62 -6.12
CA ASN A 167 -2.56 -2.10 -7.36
C ASN A 167 -1.06 -1.79 -7.19
N LEU A 168 -0.69 -1.22 -6.05
CA LEU A 168 0.69 -0.95 -5.63
C LEU A 168 1.48 -2.25 -5.46
N PHE A 169 0.89 -3.29 -4.86
CA PHE A 169 1.50 -4.61 -4.73
C PHE A 169 1.65 -5.29 -6.10
N LYS A 170 0.62 -5.26 -6.96
CA LYS A 170 0.71 -5.75 -8.34
C LYS A 170 1.79 -5.02 -9.13
N TRP A 171 1.97 -3.71 -8.92
CA TRP A 171 3.07 -2.95 -9.52
C TRP A 171 4.43 -3.37 -8.94
N LYS A 172 4.58 -3.40 -7.61
CA LYS A 172 5.84 -3.77 -6.94
C LYS A 172 6.31 -5.19 -7.26
N VAL A 173 5.40 -6.13 -7.52
CA VAL A 173 5.73 -7.54 -7.79
C VAL A 173 6.03 -7.82 -9.27
N LYS A 174 5.50 -7.00 -10.21
CA LYS A 174 5.62 -7.27 -11.65
C LYS A 174 6.65 -6.41 -12.40
N GLN A 175 7.23 -5.38 -11.79
CA GLN A 175 7.88 -4.29 -12.52
C GLN A 175 9.32 -4.00 -12.06
N GLU A 176 10.16 -3.63 -13.02
CA GLU A 176 11.62 -3.57 -12.89
C GLU A 176 12.12 -2.30 -12.15
N VAL A 177 11.36 -1.20 -12.18
CA VAL A 177 11.74 0.08 -11.55
C VAL A 177 10.52 0.87 -11.06
N PHE A 178 10.61 1.37 -9.82
CA PHE A 178 9.50 2.00 -9.10
C PHE A 178 10.01 3.13 -8.19
N TYR A 179 9.48 4.35 -8.35
CA TYR A 179 9.84 5.51 -7.53
C TYR A 179 8.65 6.02 -6.72
N SER A 180 8.94 6.59 -5.56
CA SER A 180 7.90 7.17 -4.69
C SER A 180 8.40 8.44 -4.00
N SER A 181 7.53 9.44 -3.93
CA SER A 181 7.79 10.67 -3.17
C SER A 181 6.57 11.03 -2.33
N PRO A 182 6.75 11.51 -1.09
CA PRO A 182 5.69 12.26 -0.43
C PRO A 182 5.39 13.56 -1.22
N PRO A 183 4.28 14.26 -0.93
CA PRO A 183 4.01 15.56 -1.52
C PRO A 183 5.22 16.47 -1.37
N ALA A 184 5.58 17.15 -2.45
CA ALA A 184 6.75 18.01 -2.50
C ALA A 184 6.55 19.13 -3.52
N THR A 185 7.29 20.21 -3.33
CA THR A 185 7.43 21.33 -4.27
C THR A 185 8.91 21.55 -4.52
N CYS A 186 9.30 21.72 -5.77
CA CYS A 186 10.65 22.09 -6.17
C CYS A 186 10.68 23.61 -6.42
N MET A 187 11.54 24.32 -5.69
CA MET A 187 11.73 25.77 -5.87
C MET A 187 13.20 26.12 -5.70
N ALA A 188 13.71 26.99 -6.57
CA ALA A 188 15.05 27.57 -6.48
C ALA A 188 16.20 26.52 -6.32
N GLY A 189 16.04 25.33 -6.92
CA GLY A 189 17.04 24.25 -6.83
C GLY A 189 16.94 23.39 -5.57
N GLU A 190 15.89 23.56 -4.77
CA GLU A 190 15.61 22.78 -3.57
C GLU A 190 14.25 22.06 -3.68
N ALA A 191 14.10 20.96 -2.94
CA ALA A 191 12.85 20.23 -2.79
C ALA A 191 12.31 20.36 -1.36
N PHE A 192 11.11 20.90 -1.23
CA PHE A 192 10.39 21.06 0.03
C PHE A 192 9.38 19.93 0.19
N PHE A 193 9.65 19.01 1.12
CA PHE A 193 8.78 17.88 1.39
C PHE A 193 7.75 18.20 2.48
N TYR A 194 6.49 17.91 2.20
CA TYR A 194 5.43 18.06 3.19
C TYR A 194 5.34 16.77 4.03
N PRO A 195 5.28 16.87 5.38
CA PRO A 195 5.26 15.73 6.29
C PRO A 195 3.88 15.06 6.35
N LEU A 196 3.34 14.73 5.18
CA LEU A 196 2.02 14.16 5.00
C LEU A 196 2.14 12.68 4.66
N PRO A 197 1.13 11.88 5.02
CA PRO A 197 1.21 10.44 4.87
C PRO A 197 1.00 10.00 3.41
N TRP A 198 0.60 10.91 2.52
CA TRP A 198 0.31 10.60 1.12
C TRP A 198 1.59 10.42 0.31
N LYS A 199 1.47 9.77 -0.86
CA LYS A 199 2.57 9.54 -1.78
C LYS A 199 2.11 9.55 -3.23
N VAL A 200 3.00 10.04 -4.08
CA VAL A 200 2.96 9.79 -5.52
C VAL A 200 3.90 8.62 -5.79
N TYR A 201 3.46 7.74 -6.67
CA TYR A 201 4.20 6.60 -7.16
C TYR A 201 4.32 6.71 -8.67
N VAL A 202 5.54 6.60 -9.18
CA VAL A 202 5.83 6.71 -10.61
C VAL A 202 6.56 5.47 -11.08
N GLN A 203 6.02 4.91 -12.15
CA GLN A 203 6.61 3.80 -12.87
C GLN A 203 7.08 4.29 -14.24
N ILE A 204 8.30 3.91 -14.62
CA ILE A 204 8.92 4.29 -15.89
C ILE A 204 9.27 3.02 -16.65
N GLU A 205 8.60 2.78 -17.77
CA GLU A 205 8.85 1.67 -18.69
C GLU A 205 9.50 2.20 -19.98
N THR A 206 10.42 1.41 -20.55
CA THR A 206 10.89 1.68 -21.90
C THR A 206 9.80 1.32 -22.90
N ASP A 207 9.46 2.26 -23.77
CA ASP A 207 8.64 1.97 -24.94
C ASP A 207 9.57 1.74 -26.14
N TYR A 208 9.77 0.47 -26.48
CA TYR A 208 10.58 0.07 -27.63
C TYR A 208 9.89 0.30 -28.98
N LYS A 209 8.58 0.53 -28.99
CA LYS A 209 7.78 0.68 -30.22
C LYS A 209 7.66 2.13 -30.65
N SER A 210 7.72 3.08 -29.72
CA SER A 210 7.67 4.51 -30.02
C SER A 210 8.94 5.24 -29.58
N ARG A 211 9.22 6.40 -30.17
CA ARG A 211 10.22 7.36 -29.66
C ARG A 211 9.56 8.45 -28.80
N ASN A 212 8.32 8.20 -28.39
CA ASN A 212 7.46 9.20 -27.79
C ASN A 212 7.34 9.02 -26.28
N PHE A 213 6.84 10.06 -25.64
CA PHE A 213 6.45 10.04 -24.25
C PHE A 213 4.97 9.67 -24.13
N THR A 214 4.65 8.67 -23.33
CA THR A 214 3.26 8.33 -22.97
C THR A 214 3.07 8.47 -21.48
N LEU A 215 2.03 9.20 -21.07
CA LEU A 215 1.64 9.37 -19.67
C LEU A 215 0.27 8.72 -19.45
N ASN A 216 0.23 7.79 -18.51
CA ASN A 216 -0.98 7.15 -18.02
C ASN A 216 -1.14 7.49 -16.54
N GLU A 217 -2.26 8.12 -16.17
CA GLU A 217 -2.55 8.49 -14.79
C GLU A 217 -3.67 7.60 -14.24
N TYR A 218 -3.41 6.95 -13.10
CA TYR A 218 -4.41 6.21 -12.34
C TYR A 218 -4.65 6.92 -11.02
N GLN A 219 -5.83 7.48 -10.86
CA GLN A 219 -6.26 8.12 -9.62
C GLN A 219 -7.04 7.11 -8.78
N ILE A 220 -6.65 6.93 -7.52
CA ILE A 220 -7.33 6.02 -6.60
C ILE A 220 -7.82 6.87 -5.43
N PHE A 221 -8.87 7.64 -5.66
CA PHE A 221 -9.58 8.33 -4.59
C PHE A 221 -11.06 7.96 -4.62
N ASN A 222 -11.63 7.61 -3.47
CA ASN A 222 -13.04 7.25 -3.29
C ASN A 222 -13.75 8.39 -2.53
N PRO A 223 -14.66 9.15 -3.16
CA PRO A 223 -15.32 10.30 -2.58
C PRO A 223 -16.55 9.84 -1.80
N ILE A 224 -16.41 9.56 -0.49
CA ILE A 224 -17.60 9.36 0.36
C ILE A 224 -18.18 10.71 0.85
N GLN A 225 -17.56 11.85 0.52
CA GLN A 225 -18.12 13.16 0.85
C GLN A 225 -18.16 14.10 -0.36
N ASN A 226 -19.37 14.62 -0.58
CA ASN A 226 -19.81 15.44 -1.70
C ASN A 226 -19.00 16.73 -1.88
N HIS A 227 -18.86 17.10 -3.17
CA HIS A 227 -18.56 18.42 -3.74
C HIS A 227 -17.28 19.14 -3.32
N PHE A 228 -16.19 19.07 -4.10
CA PHE A 228 -15.17 20.12 -4.15
C PHE A 228 -14.48 20.22 -5.54
N GLU A 229 -13.91 21.40 -5.80
CA GLU A 229 -13.56 22.06 -7.08
C GLU A 229 -12.50 21.37 -7.98
N GLN A 230 -12.44 21.85 -9.23
CA GLN A 230 -11.61 21.35 -10.33
C GLN A 230 -10.13 21.19 -9.95
N TYR A 231 -9.68 19.95 -9.96
CA TYR A 231 -8.28 19.54 -9.95
C TYR A 231 -7.72 19.63 -11.38
N SER A 232 -6.50 20.14 -11.57
CA SER A 232 -5.81 20.01 -12.86
C SER A 232 -5.12 18.65 -12.93
N HIS A 233 -5.63 17.77 -13.79
CA HIS A 233 -5.08 16.43 -13.99
C HIS A 233 -3.67 16.49 -14.59
N LEU A 234 -2.75 15.58 -14.22
CA LEU A 234 -1.42 15.53 -14.86
C LEU A 234 -1.55 15.33 -16.39
N SER A 235 -2.63 14.67 -16.82
CA SER A 235 -2.98 14.54 -18.22
C SER A 235 -3.17 15.88 -18.95
N GLU A 236 -3.57 16.96 -18.27
CA GLU A 236 -3.69 18.30 -18.86
C GLU A 236 -2.33 18.87 -19.27
N TYR A 237 -1.27 18.48 -18.57
CA TYR A 237 0.10 18.94 -18.82
C TYR A 237 0.91 17.95 -19.68
N LYS A 238 0.27 16.90 -20.20
CA LYS A 238 0.93 15.83 -20.96
C LYS A 238 1.73 16.37 -22.15
N GLU A 239 1.21 17.37 -22.86
CA GLU A 239 1.89 17.94 -24.02
C GLU A 239 3.13 18.74 -23.62
N ALA A 240 3.04 19.54 -22.56
CA ALA A 240 4.18 20.29 -22.02
C ALA A 240 5.30 19.33 -21.56
N ILE A 241 4.94 18.27 -20.84
CA ILE A 241 5.91 17.24 -20.42
C ILE A 241 6.48 16.49 -21.62
N ALA A 242 5.67 16.15 -22.62
CA ALA A 242 6.14 15.49 -23.83
C ALA A 242 7.10 16.37 -24.64
N HIS A 243 6.87 17.68 -24.66
CA HIS A 243 7.75 18.67 -25.29
C HIS A 243 9.09 18.77 -24.56
N LEU A 244 9.06 18.92 -23.22
CA LEU A 244 10.27 18.87 -22.38
C LEU A 244 11.04 17.56 -22.62
N PHE A 245 10.33 16.42 -22.63
CA PHE A 245 10.94 15.13 -22.87
C PHE A 245 11.67 15.09 -24.21
N LYS A 246 11.01 15.51 -25.30
CA LYS A 246 11.58 15.46 -26.65
C LYS A 246 12.82 16.34 -26.80
N ASN A 247 12.81 17.53 -26.19
CA ASN A 247 13.84 18.54 -26.42
C ASN A 247 14.99 18.46 -25.41
N ASN A 248 14.67 18.22 -24.13
CA ASN A 248 15.64 18.35 -23.04
C ASN A 248 16.10 17.00 -22.49
N ILE A 249 15.33 15.92 -22.66
CA ILE A 249 15.64 14.61 -22.04
C ILE A 249 16.07 13.59 -23.11
N TYR A 250 15.26 13.40 -24.15
CA TYR A 250 15.45 12.40 -25.21
C TYR A 250 16.84 12.43 -25.88
N PRO A 251 17.46 13.59 -26.17
CA PRO A 251 18.81 13.65 -26.74
C PRO A 251 19.90 13.03 -25.86
N TYR A 252 19.63 12.89 -24.57
CA TYR A 252 20.59 12.41 -23.56
C TYR A 252 20.26 11.03 -23.01
N LEU A 253 19.26 10.33 -23.53
CA LEU A 253 19.01 8.94 -23.14
C LEU A 253 20.09 7.99 -23.67
N PHE A 254 20.47 6.99 -22.85
CA PHE A 254 21.39 5.89 -23.23
C PHE A 254 20.89 5.12 -24.45
N LYS A 255 19.58 4.90 -24.53
CA LYS A 255 18.90 4.28 -25.67
C LYS A 255 17.88 5.26 -26.25
N LYS A 256 17.83 5.38 -27.57
CA LYS A 256 16.88 6.24 -28.30
C LYS A 256 15.49 5.59 -28.41
N THR A 257 14.89 5.39 -27.25
CA THR A 257 13.58 4.78 -27.04
C THR A 257 12.63 5.75 -26.37
N GLY A 258 11.33 5.58 -26.60
CA GLY A 258 10.30 6.29 -25.87
C GLY A 258 10.21 5.83 -24.42
N LEU A 259 9.44 6.58 -23.63
CA LEU A 259 9.12 6.22 -22.25
C LEU A 259 7.62 6.18 -22.06
N LYS A 260 7.16 5.13 -21.38
CA LYS A 260 5.80 5.03 -20.86
C LYS A 260 5.83 5.24 -19.36
N ILE A 261 5.24 6.32 -18.92
CA ILE A 261 5.13 6.71 -17.53
C ILE A 261 3.74 6.36 -17.03
N THR A 262 3.69 5.66 -15.91
CA THR A 262 2.43 5.38 -15.23
C THR A 262 2.48 5.97 -13.83
N VAL A 263 1.49 6.80 -13.49
CA VAL A 263 1.44 7.52 -12.20
C VAL A 263 0.29 6.99 -11.37
N LEU A 264 0.57 6.73 -10.09
CA LEU A 264 -0.40 6.35 -9.09
C LEU A 264 -0.30 7.32 -7.90
N SER A 265 -1.40 8.00 -7.56
CA SER A 265 -1.44 9.01 -6.50
C SER A 265 -2.39 8.62 -5.38
N SER A 266 -1.94 8.78 -4.13
CA SER A 266 -2.82 8.72 -2.94
C SER A 266 -3.16 10.09 -2.37
N LEU A 267 -2.86 11.18 -3.08
CA LEU A 267 -3.19 12.53 -2.62
C LEU A 267 -4.70 12.78 -2.68
N PRO A 268 -5.29 13.45 -1.67
CA PRO A 268 -6.69 13.83 -1.69
C PRO A 268 -6.96 14.91 -2.77
N PRO A 269 -8.13 14.89 -3.43
CA PRO A 269 -8.57 15.99 -4.28
C PRO A 269 -8.69 17.27 -3.44
N ALA A 270 -8.43 18.43 -4.05
CA ALA A 270 -8.59 19.77 -3.46
C ALA A 270 -7.55 20.26 -2.43
N MET A 271 -6.43 19.57 -2.20
CA MET A 271 -5.45 20.06 -1.21
C MET A 271 -4.41 21.08 -1.72
N GLY A 272 -4.38 21.46 -3.01
CA GLY A 272 -3.37 22.41 -3.52
C GLY A 272 -1.91 21.97 -3.28
N LEU A 273 -1.73 20.72 -2.86
CA LEU A 273 -0.44 20.10 -2.64
C LEU A 273 0.02 19.61 -4.00
N ASN A 274 1.01 20.30 -4.57
CA ASN A 274 1.54 20.07 -5.91
C ASN A 274 1.97 18.62 -6.12
N SER A 275 1.03 17.75 -6.50
CA SER A 275 1.30 16.40 -7.00
C SER A 275 2.35 16.42 -8.11
N GLY A 276 2.44 17.55 -8.82
CA GLY A 276 3.47 17.90 -9.78
C GLY A 276 4.90 17.80 -9.24
N GLY A 277 5.23 18.36 -8.08
CA GLY A 277 6.61 18.30 -7.56
C GLY A 277 7.00 16.89 -7.10
N ALA A 278 6.08 16.17 -6.46
CA ALA A 278 6.29 14.76 -6.10
C ALA A 278 6.47 13.86 -7.35
N PHE A 279 5.66 14.08 -8.39
CA PHE A 279 5.82 13.42 -9.69
C PHE A 279 7.17 13.77 -10.32
N ALA A 280 7.52 15.05 -10.35
CA ALA A 280 8.73 15.55 -10.98
C ALA A 280 10.00 14.97 -10.34
N LEU A 281 10.06 14.91 -9.01
CA LEU A 281 11.15 14.28 -8.29
C LEU A 281 11.28 12.79 -8.64
N CYS A 282 10.15 12.06 -8.64
CA CYS A 282 10.18 10.63 -8.99
C CYS A 282 10.61 10.40 -10.44
N PHE A 283 10.15 11.25 -11.36
CA PHE A 283 10.49 11.13 -12.77
C PHE A 283 11.96 11.49 -13.02
N ALA A 284 12.45 12.59 -12.45
CA ALA A 284 13.84 13.01 -12.55
C ALA A 284 14.82 11.97 -11.97
N GLN A 285 14.54 11.49 -10.75
CA GLN A 285 15.31 10.42 -10.12
C GLN A 285 15.37 9.21 -11.04
N GLY A 286 14.22 8.79 -11.57
CA GLY A 286 14.17 7.61 -12.41
C GLY A 286 14.86 7.73 -13.76
N LEU A 287 14.87 8.92 -14.34
CA LEU A 287 15.66 9.22 -15.53
C LEU A 287 17.15 9.05 -15.23
N VAL A 288 17.65 9.69 -14.18
CA VAL A 288 19.07 9.68 -13.79
C VAL A 288 19.55 8.27 -13.44
N ASP A 289 18.74 7.50 -12.71
CA ASP A 289 19.14 6.17 -12.22
C ASP A 289 19.29 5.12 -13.34
N LYS A 290 18.52 5.22 -14.44
CA LYS A 290 18.43 4.13 -15.43
C LYS A 290 18.46 4.55 -16.90
N TYR A 291 18.00 5.74 -17.25
CA TYR A 291 17.68 6.07 -18.64
C TYR A 291 18.61 7.13 -19.24
N LEU A 292 19.13 8.03 -18.42
CA LEU A 292 19.87 9.21 -18.82
C LEU A 292 21.38 8.95 -18.79
N ASP A 293 22.06 9.27 -19.88
CA ASP A 293 23.52 9.45 -19.89
C ASP A 293 23.85 10.75 -19.14
N LEU A 294 24.10 10.60 -17.84
CA LEU A 294 24.25 11.73 -16.91
C LEU A 294 25.39 12.67 -17.29
N GLU A 295 26.52 12.13 -17.71
CA GLU A 295 27.69 12.95 -18.06
C GLU A 295 27.45 13.73 -19.35
N LYS A 296 26.83 13.09 -20.34
CA LYS A 296 26.41 13.78 -21.56
C LYS A 296 25.35 14.84 -21.30
N TYR A 297 24.41 14.57 -20.41
CA TYR A 297 23.41 15.55 -19.99
C TYR A 297 24.04 16.75 -19.31
N LYS A 298 24.93 16.54 -18.33
CA LYS A 298 25.67 17.61 -17.65
C LYS A 298 26.41 18.50 -18.65
N GLN A 299 27.14 17.91 -19.59
CA GLN A 299 27.84 18.66 -20.64
C GLN A 299 26.88 19.47 -21.52
N GLY A 300 25.75 18.88 -21.92
CA GLY A 300 24.74 19.55 -22.75
C GLY A 300 24.12 20.80 -22.11
N PHE A 301 24.16 20.90 -20.78
CA PHE A 301 23.62 22.01 -20.01
C PHE A 301 24.69 22.85 -19.27
N GLY A 302 25.99 22.60 -19.49
CA GLY A 302 27.08 23.33 -18.84
C GLY A 302 27.16 23.10 -17.32
N ARG A 303 26.93 21.86 -16.89
CA ARG A 303 26.82 21.44 -15.49
C ARG A 303 27.85 20.36 -15.13
N GLU A 304 29.06 20.42 -15.70
CA GLU A 304 30.07 19.36 -15.56
C GLU A 304 30.46 19.09 -14.10
N ASN A 305 30.41 20.13 -13.26
CA ASN A 305 30.75 20.04 -11.82
C ASN A 305 29.55 19.75 -10.92
N ALA A 306 28.33 19.58 -11.46
CA ALA A 306 27.15 19.30 -10.64
C ALA A 306 27.19 17.86 -10.13
N ASP A 307 26.91 17.69 -8.83
CA ASP A 307 26.66 16.36 -8.29
C ASP A 307 25.33 15.79 -8.79
N THR A 308 25.15 14.49 -8.59
CA THR A 308 23.97 13.76 -9.10
C THR A 308 22.67 14.28 -8.49
N GLN A 309 22.68 14.63 -7.21
CA GLN A 309 21.50 15.12 -6.50
C GLN A 309 21.06 16.49 -7.03
N LYS A 310 22.02 17.38 -7.30
CA LYS A 310 21.78 18.68 -7.92
C LYS A 310 21.15 18.53 -9.30
N VAL A 311 21.64 17.61 -10.13
CA VAL A 311 21.05 17.33 -11.45
C VAL A 311 19.61 16.82 -11.32
N ILE A 312 19.34 15.92 -10.36
CA ILE A 312 17.98 15.42 -10.10
C ILE A 312 17.04 16.57 -9.71
N LEU A 313 17.45 17.45 -8.80
CA LEU A 313 16.62 18.56 -8.33
C LEU A 313 16.34 19.59 -9.43
N GLU A 314 17.34 19.93 -10.25
CA GLU A 314 17.16 20.85 -11.37
C GLU A 314 16.27 20.25 -12.46
N LEU A 315 16.44 18.96 -12.78
CA LEU A 315 15.56 18.28 -13.72
C LEU A 315 14.12 18.16 -13.18
N ALA A 316 13.96 17.90 -11.88
CA ALA A 316 12.65 17.93 -11.23
C ALA A 316 12.01 19.32 -11.32
N LEU A 317 12.78 20.40 -11.11
CA LEU A 317 12.28 21.76 -11.27
C LEU A 317 11.82 22.06 -12.71
N GLU A 318 12.57 21.62 -13.71
CA GLU A 318 12.20 21.76 -15.14
C GLU A 318 10.90 20.99 -15.47
N ILE A 319 10.75 19.77 -14.93
CA ILE A 319 9.51 18.98 -15.06
C ILE A 319 8.37 19.68 -14.33
N GLU A 320 8.58 20.20 -13.13
CA GLU A 320 7.54 20.87 -12.35
C GLU A 320 7.07 22.18 -12.99
N SER A 321 7.97 22.89 -13.67
CA SER A 321 7.67 24.12 -14.41
C SER A 321 6.62 23.91 -15.51
N CYS A 322 6.53 22.70 -16.06
CA CYS A 322 5.47 22.33 -17.02
C CYS A 322 4.05 22.52 -16.42
N PHE A 323 3.91 22.45 -15.09
CA PHE A 323 2.62 22.62 -14.40
C PHE A 323 2.24 24.08 -14.19
N TYR A 324 3.23 24.98 -14.10
CA TYR A 324 3.01 26.40 -13.87
C TYR A 324 2.86 27.20 -15.17
N ASP A 325 3.63 26.87 -16.21
CA ASP A 325 3.58 27.60 -17.49
C ASP A 325 2.23 27.44 -18.22
N TYR A 326 1.56 26.30 -18.07
CA TYR A 326 0.23 26.07 -18.65
C TYR A 326 -0.86 26.92 -17.97
N THR A 327 -0.78 27.16 -16.66
CA THR A 327 -1.75 28.01 -15.94
C THR A 327 -1.69 29.49 -16.33
N ARG A 328 -0.56 29.98 -16.87
CA ARG A 328 -0.45 31.34 -17.40
C ARG A 328 -1.12 31.54 -18.76
N ASN A 329 -1.26 30.48 -19.57
CA ASN A 329 -1.84 30.57 -20.91
C ASN A 329 -3.38 30.46 -20.93
N TYR A 330 -4.02 30.12 -19.82
CA TYR A 330 -5.47 30.00 -19.68
C TYR A 330 -6.09 31.06 -18.75
N SER A 331 -5.32 32.07 -18.35
CA SER A 331 -5.78 33.20 -17.51
C SER A 331 -5.76 34.54 -18.25
N LEU A 332 -6.14 34.53 -19.54
CA LEU A 332 -6.47 35.73 -20.33
C LEU A 332 -7.92 35.69 -20.81
#